data_AF-A0A6A0AIM7-F1
#
_entry.id   AF-A0A6A0AIM7-F1
#
_cell.length_a   1.000
_cell.length_b   1.000
_cell.length_c   1.000
_cell.angle_alpha   90.00
_cell.angle_beta   90.00
_cell.angle_gamma   90.00
#
_symmetry.space_group_name_H-M   'P 1'
#
loop_
_entity.id
_entity.type
_entity.pdbx_description
1 polymer ?
#
loop_
_entity_poly.entity_id
_entity_poly.type
_entity_poly.pdbx_seq_one_letter_code
_entity_poly.pdbx_strand_id
1 'polypeptide(L)'
;MGVELVAFGIKLFMTAASTLVYHLKWLAVMQSAAALWLLWLYLDWVPHMHAVVNNIRVATQTSILYCAVLLLFLGFLPGVDVHDPGAVAPSFKGMTPDSKPAPAFILVDARQVEILSRCCRTWIDADTLDEEAVALAETIMKVGMAQLPSNPYVILLYASFLIDVQQSYQSGYSVLQQAKKADPSFLERFAIFSREQQHTQKSAGAVPGQATDLVSYVELSRNLRLALKVHKEALMAIRMFWACLVQVRLR
;
A
#
# COMPACT_ATOMS: atom_id res chain seq x y z
N MET A 1 24.40 -32.87 19.25
CA MET A 1 23.04 -32.45 18.86
C MET A 1 22.66 -33.21 17.61
N GLY A 2 21.44 -33.74 17.50
CA GLY A 2 20.99 -34.36 16.25
C GLY A 2 20.89 -33.31 15.15
N VAL A 3 21.39 -33.60 13.95
CA VAL A 3 21.30 -32.72 12.78
C VAL A 3 19.87 -32.28 12.50
N GLU A 4 18.90 -33.16 12.76
CA GLU A 4 17.47 -32.86 12.64
C GLU A 4 16.98 -31.80 13.64
N LEU A 5 17.56 -31.72 14.84
CA LEU A 5 17.22 -30.69 15.82
C LEU A 5 17.75 -29.32 15.37
N VAL A 6 18.96 -29.28 14.82
CA VAL A 6 19.57 -28.07 14.27
C VAL A 6 18.78 -27.58 13.05
N ALA A 7 18.45 -28.49 12.12
CA ALA A 7 17.63 -28.17 10.95
C ALA A 7 16.23 -27.68 11.34
N PHE A 8 15.60 -28.26 12.36
CA PHE A 8 14.33 -27.78 12.90
C PHE A 8 14.45 -26.36 13.47
N GLY A 9 15.51 -26.09 14.24
CA GLY A 9 15.80 -24.76 14.77
C GLY A 9 15.95 -23.71 13.68
N ILE A 10 16.66 -24.02 12.60
CA ILE A 10 16.84 -23.10 11.46
C ILE A 10 15.50 -22.83 10.75
N LYS A 11 14.66 -23.85 10.53
CA LYS A 11 13.32 -23.67 9.93
C LYS A 11 12.40 -22.82 10.80
N LEU A 12 12.49 -22.98 12.12
CA LEU A 12 11.74 -22.18 13.08
C LEU A 12 12.19 -20.72 13.04
N PHE A 13 13.51 -20.47 12.95
CA PHE A 13 14.05 -19.13 12.75
C PHE A 13 13.58 -18.50 11.42
N MET A 14 13.59 -19.25 10.32
CA MET A 14 13.07 -18.75 9.02
C MET A 14 11.60 -18.34 9.12
N THR A 15 10.77 -19.14 9.81
CA THR A 15 9.36 -18.81 10.01
C THR A 15 9.18 -17.57 10.89
N ALA A 16 9.95 -17.45 11.97
CA ALA A 16 9.91 -16.30 12.87
C ALA A 16 10.39 -15.00 12.20
N ALA A 17 11.45 -15.07 11.39
CA ALA A 17 11.94 -13.92 10.63
C ALA A 17 10.87 -13.41 9.65
N SER A 18 10.13 -14.32 9.01
CA SER A 18 9.03 -13.99 8.09
C SER A 18 7.89 -13.21 8.76
N THR A 19 7.61 -13.48 10.04
CA THR A 19 6.50 -12.82 10.75
C THR A 19 6.92 -11.56 11.50
N LEU A 20 8.17 -11.46 11.93
CA LEU A 20 8.66 -10.36 12.78
C LEU A 20 9.39 -9.26 12.01
N VAL A 21 9.94 -9.55 10.83
CA VAL A 21 10.71 -8.58 10.04
C VAL A 21 9.82 -7.92 9.01
N TYR A 22 9.46 -6.66 9.25
CA TYR A 22 8.64 -5.85 8.34
C TYR A 22 9.40 -5.34 7.10
N HIS A 23 10.74 -5.26 7.17
CA HIS A 23 11.56 -4.78 6.06
C HIS A 23 11.96 -5.90 5.09
N LEU A 24 11.48 -5.82 3.84
CA LEU A 24 11.69 -6.83 2.80
C LEU A 24 13.17 -7.14 2.52
N LYS A 25 14.04 -6.13 2.53
CA LYS A 25 15.49 -6.29 2.28
C LYS A 25 16.16 -7.12 3.37
N TRP A 26 15.88 -6.81 4.64
CA TRP A 26 16.41 -7.56 5.79
C TRP A 26 15.85 -8.98 5.85
N LEU A 27 14.57 -9.14 5.51
CA LEU A 27 13.95 -10.46 5.38
C LEU A 27 14.65 -11.31 4.31
N ALA A 28 14.90 -10.77 3.12
CA ALA A 28 15.58 -11.50 2.03
C ALA A 28 17.01 -11.94 2.41
N VAL A 29 17.76 -11.09 3.10
CA VAL A 29 19.11 -11.43 3.62
C VAL A 29 19.03 -12.55 4.66
N MET A 30 18.11 -12.44 5.62
CA MET A 30 17.96 -13.47 6.67
C MET A 30 17.52 -14.83 6.10
N GLN A 31 16.59 -14.82 5.14
CA GLN A 31 16.09 -16.05 4.50
C GLN A 31 17.16 -16.73 3.64
N SER A 32 17.93 -15.96 2.87
CA SER A 32 19.00 -16.51 2.03
C SER A 32 20.15 -17.10 2.86
N ALA A 33 20.58 -16.42 3.93
CA ALA A 33 21.60 -16.92 4.84
C ALA A 33 21.16 -18.21 5.55
N ALA A 34 19.92 -18.26 6.04
CA ALA A 34 19.37 -19.45 6.70
C ALA A 34 19.19 -20.62 5.72
N ALA A 35 18.74 -20.37 4.48
CA ALA A 35 18.60 -21.39 3.45
C ALA A 35 19.95 -21.96 2.99
N LEU A 36 20.99 -21.11 2.86
CA LEU A 36 22.35 -21.56 2.56
C LEU A 36 22.91 -22.45 3.67
N TRP A 37 22.75 -22.04 4.93
CA TRP A 37 23.21 -22.82 6.07
C TRP A 37 22.51 -24.17 6.13
N LEU A 38 21.20 -24.19 5.91
CA LEU A 38 20.40 -25.40 5.95
C LEU A 38 20.76 -26.36 4.79
N LEU A 39 21.03 -25.85 3.58
CA LEU A 39 21.55 -26.65 2.46
C LEU A 39 22.94 -27.23 2.77
N TRP A 40 23.84 -26.42 3.32
CA TRP A 40 25.19 -26.85 3.70
C TRP A 40 25.15 -27.96 4.76
N LEU A 41 24.27 -27.82 5.76
CA LEU A 41 24.07 -28.83 6.82
C LEU A 41 23.66 -30.19 6.24
N TYR A 42 22.78 -30.22 5.23
CA TYR A 42 22.35 -31.47 4.59
C TYR A 42 23.36 -32.02 3.57
N LEU A 43 24.28 -31.20 3.04
CA LEU A 43 25.36 -31.65 2.16
C LEU A 43 26.56 -32.22 2.93
N ASP A 44 26.91 -31.61 4.06
CA ASP A 44 28.07 -32.01 4.89
C ASP A 44 27.73 -33.23 5.75
N TRP A 45 26.53 -33.25 6.34
CA TRP A 45 26.02 -34.40 7.06
C TRP A 45 25.18 -35.28 6.11
N VAL A 46 25.87 -36.11 5.32
CA VAL A 46 25.26 -37.29 4.70
C VAL A 46 25.39 -38.48 5.64
N PRO A 47 24.40 -38.68 6.50
CA PRO A 47 24.04 -40.05 6.78
C PRO A 47 22.55 -40.20 6.51
N HIS A 48 22.20 -41.33 5.88
CA HIS A 48 21.07 -42.19 6.27
C HIS A 48 20.52 -42.96 5.07
N MET A 49 20.77 -44.28 5.13
CA MET A 49 19.94 -45.42 4.72
C MET A 49 19.41 -45.52 3.27
N HIS A 50 18.95 -44.45 2.60
CA HIS A 50 18.40 -44.53 1.24
C HIS A 50 18.68 -43.27 0.38
N ALA A 51 19.40 -43.46 -0.73
CA ALA A 51 19.82 -42.40 -1.66
C ALA A 51 18.67 -41.51 -2.18
N VAL A 52 17.48 -42.10 -2.39
CA VAL A 52 16.30 -41.37 -2.89
C VAL A 52 15.84 -40.28 -1.92
N VAL A 53 15.83 -40.56 -0.62
CA VAL A 53 15.38 -39.61 0.40
C VAL A 53 16.36 -38.44 0.51
N ASN A 54 17.66 -38.71 0.37
CA ASN A 54 18.69 -37.68 0.38
C ASN A 54 18.52 -36.72 -0.82
N ASN A 55 18.34 -37.27 -2.02
CA ASN A 55 18.16 -36.48 -3.24
C ASN A 55 16.91 -35.57 -3.17
N ILE A 56 15.80 -36.07 -2.62
CA ILE A 56 14.57 -35.28 -2.43
C ILE A 56 14.80 -34.14 -1.44
N ARG A 57 15.52 -34.39 -0.34
CA ARG A 57 15.80 -33.37 0.68
C ARG A 57 16.70 -32.27 0.11
N VAL A 58 17.78 -32.64 -0.56
CA VAL A 58 18.70 -31.68 -1.21
C VAL A 58 17.94 -30.87 -2.28
N ALA A 59 17.16 -31.52 -3.15
CA ALA A 59 16.37 -30.82 -4.16
C ALA A 59 15.39 -29.79 -3.57
N THR A 60 14.72 -30.14 -2.47
CA THR A 60 13.79 -29.24 -1.78
C THR A 60 14.52 -28.03 -1.18
N GLN A 61 15.69 -28.23 -0.55
CA GLN A 61 16.45 -27.13 0.04
C GLN A 61 17.11 -26.23 -1.01
N THR A 62 17.55 -26.79 -2.15
CA THR A 62 18.06 -26.01 -3.28
C THR A 62 16.95 -25.15 -3.91
N SER A 63 15.71 -25.64 -3.97
CA SER A 63 14.56 -24.85 -4.43
C SER A 63 14.26 -23.67 -3.49
N ILE A 64 14.30 -23.91 -2.17
CA ILE A 64 14.12 -22.85 -1.16
C ILE A 64 15.24 -21.81 -1.25
N LEU A 65 16.49 -22.25 -1.42
CA LEU A 65 17.62 -21.36 -1.64
C LEU A 65 17.44 -20.54 -2.92
N TYR A 66 17.02 -21.15 -4.02
CA TYR A 66 16.77 -20.46 -5.28
C TYR A 66 15.71 -19.37 -5.13
N CYS A 67 14.59 -19.66 -4.46
CA CYS A 67 13.56 -18.66 -4.14
C CYS A 67 14.08 -17.54 -3.24
N ALA A 68 14.91 -17.85 -2.24
CA ALA A 68 15.51 -16.84 -1.35
C ALA A 68 16.54 -15.96 -2.08
N VAL A 69 17.31 -16.52 -3.00
CA VAL A 69 18.25 -15.78 -3.86
C VAL A 69 17.48 -14.88 -4.85
N LEU A 70 16.39 -15.38 -5.45
CA LEU A 70 15.50 -14.55 -6.26
C LEU A 70 14.91 -13.38 -5.46
N LEU A 71 14.49 -13.61 -4.21
CA LEU A 71 14.03 -12.53 -3.32
C LEU A 71 15.13 -11.52 -2.99
N LEU A 72 16.39 -11.97 -2.86
CA LEU A 72 17.54 -11.08 -2.68
C LEU A 72 17.80 -10.25 -3.93
N PHE A 73 17.79 -10.86 -5.11
CA PHE A 73 17.90 -10.13 -6.37
C PHE A 73 16.76 -9.11 -6.53
N LEU A 74 15.51 -9.50 -6.26
CA LEU A 74 14.37 -8.59 -6.31
C LEU A 74 14.46 -7.47 -5.28
N GLY A 75 14.94 -7.74 -4.07
CA GLY A 75 15.07 -6.73 -3.00
C GLY A 75 16.25 -5.77 -3.17
N PHE A 76 17.30 -6.15 -3.91
CA PHE A 76 18.53 -5.37 -4.08
C PHE A 76 18.81 -4.90 -5.50
N LEU A 77 17.99 -5.23 -6.51
CA LEU A 77 18.14 -4.64 -7.83
C LEU A 77 18.00 -3.11 -7.75
N PRO A 78 19.06 -2.33 -8.09
CA PRO A 78 18.96 -0.89 -8.13
C PRO A 78 18.10 -0.49 -9.33
N GLY A 79 16.84 -0.11 -9.07
CA GLY A 79 15.98 0.55 -10.06
C GLY A 79 14.76 -0.22 -10.56
N VAL A 80 14.35 -1.34 -9.96
CA VAL A 80 13.13 -2.06 -10.38
C VAL A 80 12.30 -2.51 -9.17
N ASP A 81 11.97 -1.59 -8.28
CA ASP A 81 10.72 -1.77 -7.53
C ASP A 81 9.75 -0.70 -8.02
N VAL A 82 9.14 -0.97 -9.17
CA VAL A 82 8.06 -0.14 -9.75
C VAL A 82 6.87 -0.05 -8.79
N HIS A 83 6.81 -0.95 -7.78
CA HIS A 83 5.82 -0.96 -6.72
C HIS A 83 6.28 -0.30 -5.41
N ASP A 84 7.54 0.11 -5.27
CA ASP A 84 8.00 0.93 -4.14
C ASP A 84 7.89 2.42 -4.52
N PRO A 85 6.84 3.12 -4.05
CA PRO A 85 6.64 4.51 -4.40
C PRO A 85 7.77 5.41 -3.93
N GLY A 86 8.53 5.03 -2.88
CA GLY A 86 9.63 5.81 -2.34
C GLY A 86 10.86 5.85 -3.25
N ALA A 87 11.08 4.80 -4.05
CA ALA A 87 12.21 4.73 -5.00
C ALA A 87 11.91 5.43 -6.33
N VAL A 88 10.63 5.44 -6.73
CA VAL A 88 10.18 5.96 -8.04
C VAL A 88 9.88 7.45 -7.99
N ALA A 89 9.25 7.93 -6.91
CA ALA A 89 8.85 9.33 -6.75
C ALA A 89 9.98 10.36 -6.98
N PRO A 90 11.22 10.18 -6.48
CA PRO A 90 12.31 11.13 -6.70
C PRO A 90 12.67 11.34 -8.17
N SER A 91 12.42 10.34 -9.03
CA SER A 91 12.71 10.43 -10.47
C SER A 91 11.82 11.48 -11.17
N PHE A 92 10.66 11.82 -10.60
CA PHE A 92 9.74 12.82 -11.13
C PHE A 92 10.04 14.25 -10.64
N LYS A 93 11.09 14.44 -9.81
CA LYS A 93 11.50 15.77 -9.33
C LYS A 93 11.98 16.63 -10.51
N GLY A 94 11.36 17.79 -10.71
CA GLY A 94 11.71 18.73 -11.77
C GLY A 94 11.19 18.37 -13.17
N MET A 95 10.37 17.32 -13.31
CA MET A 95 9.71 17.01 -14.58
C MET A 95 8.59 18.00 -14.90
N THR A 96 8.46 18.36 -16.18
CA THR A 96 7.33 19.11 -16.72
C THR A 96 6.26 18.13 -17.24
N PRO A 97 4.98 18.54 -17.33
CA PRO A 97 3.91 17.67 -17.81
C PRO A 97 4.15 17.09 -19.22
N ASP A 98 4.88 17.79 -20.07
CA ASP A 98 5.22 17.34 -21.43
C ASP A 98 6.50 16.48 -21.51
N SER A 99 7.21 16.31 -20.39
CA SER A 99 8.41 15.49 -20.36
C SER A 99 8.05 14.01 -20.46
N LYS A 100 8.72 13.29 -21.37
CA LYS A 100 8.56 11.84 -21.49
C LYS A 100 9.34 11.18 -20.36
N PRO A 101 8.70 10.44 -19.43
CA PRO A 101 9.46 9.68 -18.44
C PRO A 101 10.29 8.60 -19.15
N ALA A 102 11.39 8.18 -18.52
CA ALA A 102 12.16 7.05 -19.02
C ALA A 102 11.25 5.80 -19.13
N PRO A 103 11.53 4.88 -20.07
CA PRO A 103 10.63 3.76 -20.38
C PRO A 103 10.32 2.83 -19.20
N ALA A 104 11.15 2.82 -18.15
CA ALA A 104 10.90 2.10 -16.90
C ALA A 104 9.82 2.75 -15.99
N PHE A 105 9.44 4.01 -16.25
CA PHE A 105 8.57 4.83 -15.42
C PHE A 105 7.33 5.34 -16.18
N ILE A 106 6.87 4.61 -17.18
CA ILE A 106 5.61 4.88 -17.87
C ILE A 106 4.45 4.55 -16.92
N LEU A 107 3.54 5.50 -16.72
CA LEU A 107 2.36 5.33 -15.89
C LEU A 107 1.30 4.61 -16.71
N VAL A 108 1.20 3.30 -16.51
CA VAL A 108 0.28 2.43 -17.28
C VAL A 108 -1.15 2.52 -16.74
N ASP A 109 -1.28 2.66 -15.42
CA ASP A 109 -2.57 2.63 -14.73
C ASP A 109 -2.77 3.87 -13.85
N ALA A 110 -4.01 4.34 -13.79
CA ALA A 110 -4.43 5.49 -12.99
C ALA A 110 -4.18 5.27 -11.49
N ARG A 111 -4.23 4.00 -11.04
CA ARG A 111 -3.88 3.62 -9.66
C ARG A 111 -2.40 3.83 -9.34
N GLN A 112 -1.49 3.68 -10.32
CA GLN A 112 -0.07 3.92 -10.08
C GLN A 112 0.18 5.40 -9.76
N VAL A 113 -0.52 6.30 -10.46
CA VAL A 113 -0.47 7.74 -10.19
C VAL A 113 -0.94 8.04 -8.76
N GLU A 114 -2.01 7.40 -8.30
CA GLU A 114 -2.50 7.52 -6.93
C GLU A 114 -1.49 7.04 -5.91
N ILE A 115 -0.90 5.87 -6.10
CA ILE A 115 0.09 5.30 -5.17
C ILE A 115 1.33 6.18 -5.09
N LEU A 116 1.86 6.64 -6.23
CA LEU A 116 3.07 7.46 -6.31
C LEU A 116 2.87 8.85 -5.69
N SER A 117 1.71 9.45 -5.90
CA SER A 117 1.39 10.77 -5.35
C SER A 117 1.16 10.78 -3.83
N ARG A 118 1.05 9.62 -3.17
CA ARG A 118 1.00 9.52 -1.69
C ARG A 118 2.27 10.00 -1.00
N CYS A 119 3.36 10.24 -1.72
CA CYS A 119 4.54 10.89 -1.18
C CYS A 119 4.21 12.21 -0.46
N CYS A 120 3.15 12.92 -0.86
CA CYS A 120 2.69 14.14 -0.17
C CYS A 120 2.22 13.91 1.27
N ARG A 121 2.03 12.67 1.75
CA ARG A 121 1.60 12.35 3.13
C ARG A 121 2.78 12.27 4.11
N THR A 122 3.86 12.98 3.81
CA THR A 122 5.01 13.10 4.70
C THR A 122 4.77 14.32 5.60
N TRP A 123 4.58 14.05 6.89
CA TRP A 123 4.29 15.07 7.90
C TRP A 123 5.59 15.51 8.57
N ILE A 124 5.82 16.82 8.66
CA ILE A 124 6.93 17.38 9.44
C ILE A 124 6.50 17.46 10.90
N ASP A 125 5.34 18.08 11.15
CA ASP A 125 4.70 18.12 12.46
C ASP A 125 3.24 17.60 12.37
N ALA A 126 2.53 17.60 13.50
CA ALA A 126 1.17 17.06 13.61
C ALA A 126 0.16 17.66 12.60
N ASP A 127 0.36 18.93 12.21
CA ASP A 127 -0.54 19.68 11.33
C ASP A 127 0.15 20.20 10.05
N THR A 128 1.45 19.94 9.86
CA THR A 128 2.24 20.50 8.73
C THR A 128 2.77 19.39 7.82
N LEU A 129 2.43 19.50 6.53
CA LEU A 129 2.95 18.62 5.48
C LEU A 129 4.28 19.16 4.95
N ASP A 130 5.15 18.24 4.51
CA ASP A 130 6.39 18.57 3.82
C ASP A 130 6.11 19.19 2.44
N GLU A 131 6.50 20.46 2.29
CA GLU A 131 6.30 21.23 1.06
C GLU A 131 7.01 20.61 -0.15
N GLU A 132 8.20 20.03 0.03
CA GLU A 132 8.93 19.38 -1.06
C GLU A 132 8.17 18.16 -1.57
N ALA A 133 7.61 17.37 -0.65
CA ALA A 133 6.83 16.18 -0.96
C ALA A 133 5.49 16.52 -1.62
N VAL A 134 4.85 17.62 -1.21
CA VAL A 134 3.63 18.14 -1.84
C VAL A 134 3.91 18.60 -3.27
N ALA A 135 5.00 19.35 -3.50
CA ALA A 135 5.38 19.79 -4.84
C ALA A 135 5.68 18.61 -5.77
N LEU A 136 6.34 17.57 -5.25
CA LEU A 136 6.63 16.34 -6.00
C LEU A 136 5.35 15.57 -6.36
N ALA A 137 4.39 15.46 -5.43
CA ALA A 137 3.10 14.83 -5.73
C ALA A 137 2.34 15.58 -6.83
N GLU A 138 2.41 16.91 -6.84
CA GLU A 138 1.81 17.74 -7.89
C GLU A 138 2.42 17.44 -9.26
N THR A 139 3.76 17.31 -9.37
CA THR A 139 4.40 16.97 -10.64
C THR A 139 3.99 15.58 -11.12
N ILE A 140 3.94 14.58 -10.23
CA ILE A 140 3.48 13.22 -10.55
C ILE A 140 2.05 13.24 -11.11
N MET A 141 1.13 13.96 -10.45
CA MET A 141 -0.26 14.03 -10.90
C MET A 141 -0.40 14.72 -12.26
N LYS A 142 0.33 15.82 -12.49
CA LYS A 142 0.34 16.52 -13.78
C LYS A 142 0.91 15.66 -14.91
N VAL A 143 1.99 14.94 -14.66
CA VAL A 143 2.58 13.98 -15.61
C VAL A 143 1.62 12.81 -15.87
N GLY A 144 0.93 12.33 -14.82
CA GLY A 144 -0.13 11.32 -14.94
C GLY A 144 -1.30 11.78 -15.81
N MET A 145 -1.73 13.04 -15.69
CA MET A 145 -2.76 13.63 -16.54
C MET A 145 -2.31 13.77 -18.00
N ALA A 146 -1.03 14.08 -18.25
CA ALA A 146 -0.51 14.15 -19.61
C ALA A 146 -0.44 12.77 -20.28
N GLN A 147 -0.11 11.73 -19.53
CA GLN A 147 -0.06 10.35 -20.03
C GLN A 147 -1.46 9.70 -20.16
N LEU A 148 -2.40 10.09 -19.29
CA LEU A 148 -3.75 9.53 -19.21
C LEU A 148 -4.82 10.64 -19.27
N PRO A 149 -4.91 11.42 -20.38
CA PRO A 149 -5.72 12.65 -20.44
C PRO A 149 -7.23 12.41 -20.41
N SER A 150 -7.69 11.22 -20.79
CA SER A 150 -9.11 10.86 -20.81
C SER A 150 -9.57 10.07 -19.58
N ASN A 151 -8.69 9.79 -18.61
CA ASN A 151 -9.04 8.95 -17.48
C ASN A 151 -9.68 9.79 -16.34
N PRO A 152 -10.97 9.59 -16.01
CA PRO A 152 -11.66 10.38 -14.98
C PRO A 152 -11.05 10.26 -13.60
N TYR A 153 -10.49 9.09 -13.27
CA TYR A 153 -9.89 8.81 -11.97
C TYR A 153 -8.70 9.73 -11.69
N VAL A 154 -7.81 9.92 -12.67
CA VAL A 154 -6.61 10.76 -12.53
C VAL A 154 -7.00 12.23 -12.39
N ILE A 155 -7.97 12.69 -13.18
CA ILE A 155 -8.46 14.07 -13.11
C ILE A 155 -9.14 14.34 -11.75
N LEU A 156 -9.93 13.37 -11.26
CA LEU A 156 -10.58 13.46 -9.95
C LEU A 156 -9.58 13.42 -8.79
N LEU A 157 -8.52 12.63 -8.91
CA LEU A 157 -7.42 12.57 -7.95
C LEU A 157 -6.72 13.94 -7.86
N TYR A 158 -6.39 14.54 -9.00
CA TYR A 158 -5.77 15.86 -9.05
C TYR A 158 -6.69 16.96 -8.50
N ALA A 159 -7.99 16.94 -8.85
CA ALA A 159 -8.97 17.86 -8.26
C ALA A 159 -9.04 17.73 -6.73
N SER A 160 -9.06 16.49 -6.22
CA SER A 160 -9.08 16.21 -4.78
C SER A 160 -7.82 16.71 -4.07
N PHE A 161 -6.66 16.54 -4.69
CA PHE A 161 -5.39 17.03 -4.17
C PHE A 161 -5.36 18.56 -4.05
N LEU A 162 -5.84 19.27 -5.07
CA LEU A 162 -5.94 20.74 -5.04
C LEU A 162 -6.86 21.23 -3.92
N ILE A 163 -7.98 20.55 -3.69
CA ILE A 163 -8.97 20.93 -2.67
C ILE A 163 -8.46 20.64 -1.26
N ASP A 164 -7.96 19.43 -1.01
CA ASP A 164 -7.68 18.96 0.35
C ASP A 164 -6.26 19.28 0.80
N VAL A 165 -5.27 19.23 -0.10
CA VAL A 165 -3.85 19.40 0.24
C VAL A 165 -3.42 20.85 0.01
N GLN A 166 -3.64 21.38 -1.20
CA GLN A 166 -3.21 22.75 -1.52
C GLN A 166 -4.20 23.84 -1.08
N GLN A 167 -5.39 23.45 -0.60
CA GLN A 167 -6.46 24.38 -0.21
C GLN A 167 -6.87 25.35 -1.33
N SER A 168 -6.63 24.97 -2.59
CA SER A 168 -6.95 25.76 -3.77
C SER A 168 -8.31 25.34 -4.31
N TYR A 169 -9.36 25.76 -3.60
CA TYR A 169 -10.74 25.33 -3.85
C TYR A 169 -11.25 25.63 -5.26
N GLN A 170 -10.98 26.84 -5.78
CA GLN A 170 -11.45 27.27 -7.10
C GLN A 170 -10.78 26.48 -8.23
N SER A 171 -9.46 26.26 -8.12
CA SER A 171 -8.71 25.50 -9.14
C SER A 171 -9.14 24.03 -9.12
N GLY A 172 -9.24 23.42 -7.94
CA GLY A 172 -9.70 22.04 -7.78
C GLY A 172 -11.12 21.82 -8.31
N TYR A 173 -12.04 22.76 -8.08
CA TYR A 173 -13.40 22.66 -8.63
C TYR A 173 -13.43 22.78 -10.17
N SER A 174 -12.59 23.63 -10.76
CA SER A 174 -12.51 23.73 -12.22
C SER A 174 -12.02 22.44 -12.87
N VAL A 175 -11.03 21.77 -12.26
CA VAL A 175 -10.55 20.43 -12.67
C VAL A 175 -11.63 19.37 -12.44
N LEU A 176 -12.40 19.46 -11.35
CA LEU A 176 -13.50 18.54 -11.07
C LEU A 176 -14.59 18.59 -12.15
N GLN A 177 -14.89 19.77 -12.71
CA GLN A 177 -15.79 19.89 -13.87
C GLN A 177 -15.21 19.28 -15.15
N GLN A 178 -13.89 19.17 -15.29
CA GLN A 178 -13.26 18.42 -16.38
C GLN A 178 -13.45 16.91 -16.20
N ALA A 179 -13.29 16.38 -14.97
CA ALA A 179 -13.52 14.97 -14.68
C ALA A 179 -14.95 14.52 -15.04
N LYS A 180 -15.93 15.40 -14.81
CA LYS A 180 -17.34 15.17 -15.17
C LYS A 180 -17.57 14.97 -16.68
N LYS A 181 -16.71 15.56 -17.52
CA LYS A 181 -16.78 15.45 -18.99
C LYS A 181 -16.07 14.21 -19.53
N ALA A 182 -15.22 13.56 -18.73
CA ALA A 182 -14.37 12.44 -19.17
C ALA A 182 -15.06 11.05 -19.13
N ASP A 183 -16.40 11.01 -19.13
CA ASP A 183 -17.21 9.79 -18.94
C ASP A 183 -16.87 8.98 -17.67
N PRO A 184 -17.15 9.53 -16.47
CA PRO A 184 -16.88 8.85 -15.20
C PRO A 184 -17.77 7.61 -15.00
N SER A 185 -17.18 6.58 -14.40
CA SER A 185 -17.87 5.41 -13.86
C SER A 185 -18.82 5.79 -12.71
N PHE A 186 -19.68 4.86 -12.29
CA PHE A 186 -20.61 5.12 -11.18
C PHE A 186 -19.93 5.59 -9.90
N LEU A 187 -18.79 4.98 -9.53
CA LEU A 187 -18.03 5.37 -8.34
C LEU A 187 -17.44 6.76 -8.46
N GLU A 188 -16.93 7.12 -9.63
CA GLU A 188 -16.38 8.46 -9.90
C GLU A 188 -17.50 9.51 -9.94
N ARG A 189 -18.66 9.20 -10.51
CA ARG A 189 -19.85 10.06 -10.46
C ARG A 189 -20.30 10.31 -9.03
N PHE A 190 -20.31 9.27 -8.19
CA PHE A 190 -20.63 9.41 -6.77
C PHE A 190 -19.60 10.30 -6.06
N ALA A 191 -18.31 10.10 -6.30
CA ALA A 191 -17.26 10.92 -5.71
C ALA A 191 -17.33 12.38 -6.17
N ILE A 192 -17.57 12.64 -7.46
CA ILE A 192 -17.82 13.98 -8.00
C ILE A 192 -19.03 14.62 -7.31
N PHE A 193 -20.15 13.89 -7.20
CA PHE A 193 -21.34 14.36 -6.51
C PHE A 193 -21.07 14.71 -5.05
N SER A 194 -20.40 13.84 -4.30
CA SER A 194 -20.02 14.11 -2.91
C SER A 194 -19.19 15.39 -2.77
N ARG A 195 -18.25 15.62 -3.70
CA ARG A 195 -17.46 16.86 -3.73
C ARG A 195 -18.28 18.08 -4.09
N GLU A 196 -19.20 17.99 -5.06
CA GLU A 196 -20.13 19.07 -5.41
C GLU A 196 -21.04 19.43 -4.22
N GLN A 197 -21.52 18.44 -3.46
CA GLN A 197 -22.29 18.67 -2.24
C GLN A 197 -21.45 19.38 -1.17
N GLN A 198 -20.23 18.93 -0.91
CA GLN A 198 -19.32 19.60 0.04
C GLN A 198 -19.02 21.04 -0.37
N HIS A 199 -18.80 21.29 -1.66
CA HIS A 199 -18.56 22.64 -2.18
C HIS A 199 -19.81 23.52 -1.98
N THR A 200 -21.00 23.01 -2.30
CA THR A 200 -22.27 23.74 -2.14
C THR A 200 -22.57 24.03 -0.67
N GLN A 201 -22.31 23.08 0.24
CA GLN A 201 -22.46 23.30 1.68
C GLN A 201 -21.50 24.36 2.22
N LYS A 202 -20.24 24.36 1.75
CA LYS A 202 -19.25 25.39 2.12
C LYS A 202 -19.59 26.76 1.53
N SER A 203 -20.12 26.83 0.31
CA SER A 203 -20.42 28.08 -0.39
C SER A 203 -21.78 28.69 -0.02
N ALA A 204 -22.76 27.88 0.40
CA ALA A 204 -24.10 28.33 0.79
C ALA A 204 -24.17 29.10 2.13
N GLY A 205 -23.03 29.37 2.77
CA GLY A 205 -22.95 30.26 3.92
C GLY A 205 -23.10 29.54 5.25
N ALA A 206 -21.95 29.17 5.83
CA ALA A 206 -21.83 29.13 7.27
C ALA A 206 -21.86 30.58 7.79
N VAL A 207 -23.02 31.02 8.30
CA VAL A 207 -23.01 32.04 9.35
C VAL A 207 -22.24 31.42 10.52
N PRO A 208 -21.14 32.03 11.00
CA PRO A 208 -20.40 31.46 12.10
C PRO A 208 -21.30 31.42 13.34
N GLY A 209 -21.68 30.20 13.76
CA GLY A 209 -22.14 29.95 15.13
C GLY A 209 -23.55 29.41 15.38
N GLN A 210 -24.38 28.94 14.41
CA GLN A 210 -25.74 28.53 14.83
C GLN A 210 -26.45 27.33 14.15
N ALA A 211 -26.20 26.99 12.89
CA ALA A 211 -26.98 25.92 12.22
C ALA A 211 -26.13 24.76 11.67
N THR A 212 -24.95 25.05 11.13
CA THR A 212 -24.04 24.05 10.58
C THR A 212 -23.45 23.15 11.66
N ASP A 213 -23.11 23.70 12.83
CA ASP A 213 -22.48 22.97 13.92
C ASP A 213 -23.42 21.93 14.58
N LEU A 214 -24.72 22.26 14.67
CA LEU A 214 -25.71 21.34 15.24
C LEU A 214 -25.96 20.14 14.31
N VAL A 215 -26.04 20.38 13.00
CA VAL A 215 -26.18 19.30 12.01
C VAL A 215 -24.94 18.42 12.02
N SER A 216 -23.73 19.00 11.99
CA SER A 216 -22.49 18.22 12.08
C SER A 216 -22.37 17.45 13.39
N TYR A 217 -22.81 18.02 14.52
CA TYR A 217 -22.82 17.33 15.81
C TYR A 217 -23.80 16.15 15.82
N VAL A 218 -25.01 16.32 15.27
CA VAL A 218 -26.01 15.25 15.17
C VAL A 218 -25.52 14.13 14.25
N GLU A 219 -24.90 14.48 13.11
CA GLU A 219 -24.28 13.52 12.21
C GLU A 219 -23.13 12.76 12.88
N LEU A 220 -22.25 13.47 13.59
CA LEU A 220 -21.16 12.87 14.35
C LEU A 220 -21.69 11.91 15.43
N SER A 221 -22.70 12.33 16.19
CA SER A 221 -23.36 11.50 17.21
C SER A 221 -24.00 10.25 16.61
N ARG A 222 -24.63 10.38 15.42
CA ARG A 222 -25.16 9.23 14.68
C ARG A 222 -24.04 8.29 14.22
N ASN A 223 -22.97 8.83 13.66
CA ASN A 223 -21.84 8.06 13.13
C ASN A 223 -21.10 7.32 14.26
N LEU A 224 -20.90 7.96 15.42
CA LEU A 224 -20.33 7.33 16.61
C LEU A 224 -21.18 6.16 17.12
N ARG A 225 -22.51 6.32 17.16
CA ARG A 225 -23.42 5.23 17.55
C ARG A 225 -23.32 4.03 16.60
N LEU A 226 -23.22 4.29 15.29
CA LEU A 226 -23.02 3.24 14.30
C LEU A 226 -21.66 2.55 14.44
N ALA A 227 -20.58 3.32 14.63
CA ALA A 227 -19.25 2.78 14.83
C ALA A 227 -19.17 1.85 16.05
N LEU A 228 -19.77 2.26 17.18
CA LEU A 228 -19.85 1.42 18.38
C LEU A 228 -20.63 0.14 18.13
N LYS A 229 -21.75 0.21 17.39
CA LYS A 229 -22.55 -0.97 17.05
C LYS A 229 -21.75 -1.96 16.19
N VAL A 230 -21.13 -1.48 15.11
CA VAL A 230 -20.35 -2.33 14.18
C VAL A 230 -19.12 -2.91 14.88
N HIS A 231 -18.44 -2.13 15.72
CA HIS A 231 -17.30 -2.63 16.50
C HIS A 231 -17.72 -3.76 17.45
N LYS A 232 -18.86 -3.61 18.14
CA LYS A 232 -19.43 -4.66 18.99
C LYS A 232 -19.77 -5.92 18.19
N GLU A 233 -20.40 -5.75 17.02
CA GLU A 233 -20.71 -6.86 16.10
C GLU A 233 -19.44 -7.59 15.63
N ALA A 234 -18.38 -6.86 15.28
CA ALA A 234 -17.10 -7.43 14.90
C ALA A 234 -16.47 -8.23 16.06
N LEU A 235 -16.46 -7.71 17.28
CA LEU A 235 -15.97 -8.44 18.46
C LEU A 235 -16.78 -9.71 18.73
N MET A 236 -18.11 -9.67 18.56
CA MET A 236 -18.96 -10.84 18.69
C MET A 236 -18.68 -11.88 17.59
N ALA A 237 -18.46 -11.45 16.34
CA ALA A 237 -18.10 -12.34 15.24
C ALA A 237 -16.74 -13.01 15.48
N ILE A 238 -15.73 -12.26 15.96
CA ILE A 238 -14.42 -12.80 16.33
C ILE A 238 -14.55 -13.85 17.43
N ARG A 239 -15.33 -13.56 18.49
CA ARG A 239 -15.60 -14.53 19.56
C ARG A 239 -16.25 -15.80 19.03
N MET A 240 -17.25 -15.68 18.16
CA MET A 240 -17.94 -16.83 17.57
C MET A 240 -17.01 -17.66 16.68
N PHE A 241 -16.15 -17.01 15.90
CA PHE A 241 -15.13 -17.68 15.10
C PHE A 241 -14.22 -18.54 15.98
N TRP A 242 -13.68 -17.99 17.06
CA TRP A 242 -12.82 -18.74 17.99
C TRP A 242 -13.57 -19.86 18.70
N ALA A 243 -14.83 -19.64 19.08
CA ALA A 243 -15.67 -20.68 19.69
C ALA A 243 -15.88 -21.88 18.76
N CYS A 244 -16.18 -21.64 17.47
CA CYS A 244 -16.30 -22.70 16.47
C CYS A 244 -14.97 -23.46 16.30
N LEU A 245 -13.84 -22.76 16.24
CA LEU A 245 -12.52 -23.37 16.04
C LEU A 245 -12.13 -24.27 17.22
N VAL A 246 -12.45 -23.87 18.45
CA VAL A 246 -12.22 -24.68 19.65
C VAL A 246 -13.16 -25.89 19.70
N GLN A 247 -14.41 -25.75 19.28
CA GLN A 247 -15.37 -26.86 19.23
C GLN A 247 -15.01 -27.91 18.17
N VAL A 248 -14.44 -27.50 17.02
CA VAL A 248 -13.95 -28.42 15.98
C VAL A 248 -12.75 -29.23 16.45
N ARG A 249 -11.90 -28.69 17.33
CA ARG A 249 -10.72 -29.40 17.87
C ARG A 249 -11.06 -30.44 18.95
N LEU A 250 -12.27 -30.41 19.51
CA LEU A 250 -12.74 -31.34 20.54
C LEU A 250 -13.60 -32.50 19.99
N ARG A 251 -13.75 -32.62 18.66
CA ARG A 251 -14.26 -33.80 17.96
C ARG A 251 -13.12 -34.48 17.23
#